data_AF-A0A7Y6UHI7-F1
#
_entry.id   AF-A0A7Y6UHI7-F1
#
_cell.length_a   1.000
_cell.length_b   1.000
_cell.length_c   1.000
_cell.angle_alpha   90.00
_cell.angle_beta   90.00
_cell.angle_gamma   90.00
#
_symmetry.space_group_name_H-M   'P 1'
#
loop_
_entity.id
_entity.type
_entity.pdbx_description
1 polymer ?
#
loop_
_entity_poly.entity_id
_entity_poly.type
_entity_poly.pdbx_seq_one_letter_code
_entity_poly.pdbx_strand_id
1 'polypeptide(L)'
;MAEPTWLDRVVTEVRLHAEAALLRRLNAGSGFADARSASQIYLRDEGALARLAGGTLRPQGTHKKAAEELAKAIAAAGGHDTRATRLGTLSKRLAIDPIGGGLMVTALAYALDLDMREIVHALAPRRKPALYVETCVDILGLPAPDMLAAIAPGSPLRRNRVVVTGGDGLEAEVSLHPAVLAWLLG
;
A
#
# COMPACT_ATOMS: atom_id res chain seq x y z
N MET A 1 -25.94 9.75 2.79
CA MET A 1 -24.58 9.43 2.28
C MET A 1 -24.70 8.17 1.46
N ALA A 2 -24.11 8.11 0.27
CA ALA A 2 -24.08 6.88 -0.51
C ALA A 2 -23.30 5.80 0.27
N GLU A 3 -23.70 4.53 0.13
CA GLU A 3 -22.92 3.45 0.73
C GLU A 3 -21.54 3.36 0.08
N PRO A 4 -20.46 3.13 0.88
CA PRO A 4 -19.12 2.99 0.34
C PRO A 4 -19.06 1.76 -0.58
N THR A 5 -18.55 1.99 -1.78
CA THR A 5 -18.40 0.97 -2.80
C THR A 5 -17.38 -0.08 -2.37
N TRP A 6 -17.33 -1.23 -3.07
CA TRP A 6 -16.28 -2.22 -2.81
C TRP A 6 -14.87 -1.63 -3.00
N LEU A 7 -14.73 -0.66 -3.90
CA LEU A 7 -13.46 -0.02 -4.20
C LEU A 7 -13.01 0.86 -3.04
N ASP A 8 -13.92 1.68 -2.50
CA ASP A 8 -13.65 2.53 -1.34
C ASP A 8 -13.16 1.69 -0.15
N ARG A 9 -13.86 0.57 0.12
CA ARG A 9 -13.52 -0.37 1.19
C ARG A 9 -12.11 -0.94 1.04
N VAL A 10 -11.77 -1.45 -0.14
CA VAL A 10 -10.43 -2.01 -0.41
C VAL A 10 -9.35 -0.94 -0.32
N VAL A 11 -9.59 0.25 -0.87
CA VAL A 11 -8.62 1.36 -0.81
C VAL A 11 -8.39 1.81 0.63
N THR A 12 -9.45 1.96 1.43
CA THR A 12 -9.35 2.29 2.85
C THR A 12 -8.59 1.21 3.62
N GLU A 13 -8.87 -0.07 3.38
CA GLU A 13 -8.17 -1.17 4.03
C GLU A 13 -6.66 -1.13 3.75
N VAL A 14 -6.27 -0.98 2.49
CA VAL A 14 -4.84 -0.86 2.12
C VAL A 14 -4.20 0.36 2.75
N ARG A 15 -4.91 1.49 2.81
CA ARG A 15 -4.40 2.69 3.48
C ARG A 15 -4.11 2.41 4.95
N LEU A 16 -4.99 1.72 5.68
CA LEU A 16 -4.75 1.34 7.07
C LEU A 16 -3.48 0.48 7.22
N HIS A 17 -3.23 -0.44 6.29
CA HIS A 17 -1.99 -1.23 6.26
C HIS A 17 -0.75 -0.37 6.02
N ALA A 18 -0.84 0.64 5.15
CA ALA A 18 0.25 1.58 4.89
C ALA A 18 0.52 2.52 6.08
N GLU A 19 -0.54 3.02 6.73
CA GLU A 19 -0.44 3.75 8.00
C GLU A 19 0.32 2.89 9.04
N ALA A 20 0.01 1.60 9.11
CA ALA A 20 0.62 0.70 10.10
C ALA A 20 2.09 0.43 9.78
N ALA A 21 2.42 0.27 8.50
CA ALA A 21 3.80 0.17 8.03
C ALA A 21 4.61 1.41 8.42
N LEU A 22 4.03 2.61 8.25
CA LEU A 22 4.69 3.85 8.59
C LEU A 22 4.96 3.93 10.09
N LEU A 23 3.96 3.64 10.93
CA LEU A 23 4.13 3.61 12.38
C LEU A 23 5.18 2.58 12.83
N ARG A 24 5.26 1.41 12.19
CA ARG A 24 6.30 0.42 12.46
C ARG A 24 7.70 0.98 12.18
N ARG A 25 7.92 1.60 11.01
CA ARG A 25 9.22 2.22 10.66
C ARG A 25 9.60 3.34 11.62
N LEU A 26 8.65 4.22 11.96
CA LEU A 26 8.89 5.34 12.88
C LEU A 26 9.23 4.85 14.30
N ASN A 27 8.50 3.85 14.80
CA ASN A 27 8.78 3.25 16.10
C ASN A 27 10.16 2.56 16.14
N ALA A 28 10.61 1.98 15.02
CA ALA A 28 11.95 1.42 14.86
C ALA A 28 13.05 2.51 14.74
N GLY A 29 12.68 3.79 14.65
CA GLY A 29 13.62 4.90 14.48
C GLY A 29 14.20 5.02 13.07
N SER A 30 13.63 4.29 12.10
CA SER A 30 14.06 4.35 10.69
C SER A 30 13.69 5.71 10.08
N GLY A 31 14.60 6.28 9.30
CA GLY A 31 14.40 7.54 8.58
C GLY A 31 14.82 8.81 9.31
N PHE A 32 14.99 8.82 10.64
CA PHE A 32 15.25 10.07 11.38
C PHE A 32 16.65 10.68 11.20
N ALA A 33 17.64 9.89 10.80
CA ALA A 33 18.94 10.39 10.39
C ALA A 33 19.00 10.76 8.90
N ASP A 34 17.95 10.46 8.14
CA ASP A 34 17.83 10.84 6.74
C ASP A 34 17.11 12.20 6.66
N ALA A 35 17.82 13.23 6.22
CA ALA A 35 17.27 14.57 6.01
C ALA A 35 16.10 14.59 4.99
N ARG A 36 15.91 13.50 4.23
CA ARG A 36 14.82 13.34 3.27
C ARG A 36 13.55 12.75 3.88
N SER A 37 13.62 12.19 5.08
CA SER A 37 12.44 11.65 5.74
C SER A 37 11.48 12.76 6.11
N ALA A 38 10.21 12.56 5.77
CA ALA A 38 9.16 13.51 6.05
C ALA A 38 9.03 13.72 7.57
N SER A 39 9.33 14.92 8.05
CA SER A 39 9.04 15.33 9.43
C SER A 39 7.54 15.61 9.64
N GLN A 40 6.81 15.84 8.54
CA GLN A 40 5.37 16.08 8.47
C GLN A 40 4.78 15.41 7.23
N ILE A 41 3.57 14.88 7.37
CA ILE A 41 2.78 14.32 6.27
C ILE A 41 1.44 15.04 6.21
N TYR A 42 0.94 15.29 5.00
CA TYR A 42 -0.32 15.99 4.78
C TYR A 42 -1.38 15.01 4.30
N LEU A 43 -2.30 14.65 5.19
CA LEU A 43 -3.42 13.76 4.87
C LEU A 43 -4.73 14.53 4.81
N ARG A 44 -5.57 14.20 3.83
CA ARG A 44 -6.92 14.77 3.66
C ARG A 44 -7.92 14.08 4.56
N ASP A 45 -7.75 12.79 4.78
CA ASP A 45 -8.56 12.01 5.71
C ASP A 45 -8.22 12.38 7.15
N GLU A 46 -9.17 13.06 7.82
CA GLU A 46 -9.02 13.48 9.21
C GLU A 46 -8.82 12.28 10.15
N GLY A 47 -9.42 11.13 9.84
CA GLY A 47 -9.25 9.90 10.59
C GLY A 47 -7.82 9.38 10.54
N ALA A 48 -7.22 9.33 9.35
CA ALA A 48 -5.83 8.93 9.15
C ALA A 48 -4.87 9.93 9.78
N LEU A 49 -5.14 11.23 9.67
CA LEU A 49 -4.36 12.27 10.32
C LEU A 49 -4.37 12.12 11.85
N ALA A 50 -5.56 11.86 12.43
CA ALA A 50 -5.71 11.63 13.86
C ALA A 50 -4.95 10.36 14.32
N ARG A 51 -5.01 9.27 13.54
CA ARG A 51 -4.28 8.03 13.82
C ARG A 51 -2.76 8.22 13.75
N LEU A 52 -2.26 9.03 12.82
CA LEU A 52 -0.83 9.31 12.64
C LEU A 52 -0.32 10.49 13.48
N ALA A 53 -0.73 10.53 14.76
CA ALA A 53 -0.25 11.49 15.77
C ALA A 53 -0.39 12.98 15.37
N GLY A 54 -1.43 13.34 14.61
CA GLY A 54 -1.73 14.73 14.25
C GLY A 54 -0.69 15.35 13.30
N GLY A 55 -0.03 14.53 12.48
CA GLY A 55 0.91 14.99 11.45
C GLY A 55 2.34 15.28 11.94
N THR A 56 2.65 15.08 13.22
CA THR A 56 4.03 15.26 13.75
C THR A 56 4.69 13.90 14.01
N LEU A 57 5.58 13.49 13.11
CA LEU A 57 6.22 12.18 13.19
C LEU A 57 7.45 12.24 14.12
N ARG A 58 7.40 11.57 15.28
CA ARG A 58 8.54 11.48 16.23
C ARG A 58 9.16 10.06 16.25
N PRO A 59 10.48 9.93 16.52
CA PRO A 59 11.13 8.63 16.59
C PRO A 59 10.86 7.88 17.90
N GLN A 60 11.23 6.60 17.93
CA GLN A 60 11.51 5.83 19.15
C GLN A 60 10.30 5.57 20.06
N GLY A 61 9.39 4.69 19.61
CA GLY A 61 8.32 4.15 20.46
C GLY A 61 7.26 5.15 20.90
N THR A 62 7.26 6.37 20.37
CA THR A 62 6.26 7.40 20.67
C THR A 62 4.88 7.10 20.09
N HIS A 63 4.77 6.11 19.20
CA HIS A 63 3.53 5.78 18.49
C HIS A 63 2.96 4.40 18.87
N LYS A 64 3.35 3.83 20.02
CA LYS A 64 2.85 2.51 20.45
C LYS A 64 1.31 2.46 20.55
N LYS A 65 0.71 3.47 21.19
CA LYS A 65 -0.75 3.57 21.34
C LYS A 65 -1.46 3.70 19.97
N ALA A 66 -0.95 4.56 19.10
CA ALA A 66 -1.47 4.71 17.74
C ALA A 66 -1.37 3.40 16.94
N ALA A 67 -0.27 2.65 17.08
CA ALA A 67 -0.10 1.36 16.44
C ALA A 67 -1.12 0.32 16.95
N GLU A 68 -1.44 0.31 18.24
CA GLU A 68 -2.48 -0.56 18.82
C GLU A 68 -3.89 -0.19 18.33
N GLU A 69 -4.21 1.11 18.29
CA GLU A 69 -5.49 1.60 17.77
C GLU A 69 -5.66 1.25 16.29
N LEU A 70 -4.59 1.40 15.52
CA LEU A 70 -4.59 1.06 14.10
C LEU A 70 -4.68 -0.45 13.86
N ALA A 71 -4.03 -1.27 14.68
CA ALA A 71 -4.18 -2.73 14.62
C ALA A 71 -5.65 -3.15 14.86
N LYS A 72 -6.35 -2.49 15.80
CA LYS A 72 -7.80 -2.69 16.01
C LYS A 72 -8.61 -2.24 14.80
N ALA A 73 -8.27 -1.11 14.18
CA ALA A 73 -8.95 -0.63 12.98
C ALA A 73 -8.79 -1.60 11.79
N ILE A 74 -7.60 -2.15 11.58
CA ILE A 74 -7.34 -3.19 10.57
C ILE A 74 -8.16 -4.45 10.86
N ALA A 75 -8.17 -4.91 12.12
CA ALA A 75 -8.95 -6.08 12.51
C ALA A 75 -10.47 -5.86 12.31
N ALA A 76 -10.95 -4.64 12.58
CA ALA A 76 -12.35 -4.26 12.40
C ALA A 76 -12.74 -4.07 10.93
N ALA A 77 -11.81 -3.61 10.07
CA ALA A 77 -12.04 -3.53 8.63
C ALA A 77 -12.29 -4.92 8.03
N GLY A 78 -11.65 -5.95 8.60
CA GLY A 78 -12.00 -7.35 8.37
C GLY A 78 -11.92 -7.74 6.90
N GLY A 79 -10.69 -7.94 6.41
CA GLY A 79 -10.34 -8.50 5.10
C GLY A 79 -11.48 -8.55 4.09
N HIS A 80 -11.66 -7.48 3.32
CA HIS A 80 -12.83 -7.37 2.47
C HIS A 80 -12.84 -8.47 1.40
N ASP A 81 -13.96 -9.22 1.30
CA ASP A 81 -14.09 -10.27 0.30
C ASP A 81 -14.25 -9.66 -1.09
N THR A 82 -13.18 -9.75 -1.87
CA THR A 82 -13.12 -9.22 -3.23
C THR A 82 -13.57 -10.24 -4.28
N ARG A 83 -13.94 -11.47 -3.91
CA ARG A 83 -14.24 -12.55 -4.88
C ARG A 83 -15.40 -12.21 -5.82
N ALA A 84 -16.38 -11.45 -5.34
CA ALA A 84 -17.55 -11.04 -6.12
C ALA A 84 -17.35 -9.70 -6.87
N THR A 85 -16.15 -9.12 -6.85
CA THR A 85 -15.87 -7.82 -7.49
C THR A 85 -15.14 -8.01 -8.82
N ARG A 86 -14.95 -6.91 -9.57
CA ARG A 86 -14.13 -6.90 -10.79
C ARG A 86 -12.70 -7.33 -10.49
N LEU A 87 -12.15 -6.89 -9.36
CA LEU A 87 -10.83 -7.29 -8.89
C LEU A 87 -10.74 -8.81 -8.70
N GLY A 88 -11.69 -9.44 -7.98
CA GLY A 88 -11.72 -10.90 -7.82
C GLY A 88 -11.88 -11.65 -9.14
N THR A 89 -12.70 -11.11 -10.05
CA THR A 89 -12.86 -11.65 -11.40
C THR A 89 -11.55 -11.62 -12.19
N LEU A 90 -10.80 -10.51 -12.13
CA LEU A 90 -9.51 -10.35 -12.78
C LEU A 90 -8.47 -11.33 -12.21
N SER A 91 -8.34 -11.37 -10.87
CA SER A 91 -7.41 -12.29 -10.19
C SER A 91 -7.66 -13.74 -10.58
N LYS A 92 -8.93 -14.17 -10.57
CA LYS A 92 -9.30 -15.53 -10.95
C LYS A 92 -8.98 -15.83 -12.42
N ARG A 93 -9.31 -14.91 -13.34
CA ARG A 93 -9.11 -15.12 -14.79
C ARG A 93 -7.62 -15.18 -15.16
N LEU A 94 -6.80 -14.39 -14.49
CA LEU A 94 -5.37 -14.28 -14.80
C LEU A 94 -4.51 -15.23 -13.95
N ALA A 95 -5.14 -16.06 -13.11
CA ALA A 95 -4.49 -16.96 -12.14
C ALA A 95 -3.48 -16.21 -11.25
N ILE A 96 -3.89 -15.03 -10.75
CA ILE A 96 -3.10 -14.24 -9.82
C ILE A 96 -3.27 -14.87 -8.43
N ASP A 97 -2.14 -15.21 -7.81
CA ASP A 97 -2.09 -15.75 -6.46
C ASP A 97 -2.37 -14.65 -5.40
N PRO A 98 -2.52 -15.01 -4.11
CA PRO A 98 -2.81 -14.01 -3.07
C PRO A 98 -1.76 -12.90 -2.94
N ILE A 99 -0.47 -13.21 -3.13
CA ILE A 99 0.61 -12.22 -3.03
C ILE A 99 0.51 -11.22 -4.18
N GLY A 100 0.38 -11.71 -5.41
CA GLY A 100 0.18 -10.87 -6.58
C GLY A 100 -1.13 -10.08 -6.51
N GLY A 101 -2.17 -10.66 -5.90
CA GLY A 101 -3.43 -9.98 -5.62
C GLY A 101 -3.24 -8.81 -4.65
N GLY A 102 -2.50 -9.02 -3.56
CA GLY A 102 -2.14 -7.98 -2.60
C GLY A 102 -1.33 -6.85 -3.25
N LEU A 103 -0.37 -7.19 -4.11
CA LEU A 103 0.40 -6.20 -4.86
C LEU A 103 -0.48 -5.40 -5.83
N MET A 104 -1.35 -6.08 -6.57
CA MET A 104 -2.30 -5.45 -7.50
C MET A 104 -3.22 -4.47 -6.76
N VAL A 105 -3.74 -4.87 -5.60
CA VAL A 105 -4.58 -4.03 -4.74
C VAL A 105 -3.83 -2.85 -4.15
N THR A 106 -2.57 -3.05 -3.75
CA THR A 106 -1.70 -1.96 -3.27
C THR A 106 -1.44 -0.94 -4.36
N ALA A 107 -1.13 -1.40 -5.57
CA ALA A 107 -0.94 -0.53 -6.73
C ALA A 107 -2.24 0.18 -7.16
N LEU A 108 -3.41 -0.44 -6.96
CA LEU A 108 -4.72 0.18 -7.16
C LEU A 108 -4.94 1.33 -6.17
N ALA A 109 -4.74 1.07 -4.87
CA ALA A 109 -4.89 2.09 -3.84
C ALA A 109 -3.94 3.27 -4.09
N TYR A 110 -2.66 3.00 -4.38
CA TYR A 110 -1.69 4.04 -4.73
C TYR A 110 -2.11 4.85 -5.97
N ALA A 111 -2.73 4.22 -6.97
CA ALA A 111 -3.20 4.90 -8.16
C ALA A 111 -4.41 5.81 -7.89
N LEU A 112 -5.29 5.45 -6.96
CA LEU A 112 -6.57 6.13 -6.75
C LEU A 112 -6.57 7.12 -5.58
N ASP A 113 -5.75 6.87 -4.58
CA ASP A 113 -5.82 7.56 -3.32
C ASP A 113 -4.62 8.47 -3.06
N LEU A 114 -4.89 9.77 -2.88
CA LEU A 114 -3.83 10.74 -2.65
C LEU A 114 -3.16 10.56 -1.29
N ASP A 115 -3.92 10.22 -0.25
CA ASP A 115 -3.36 10.01 1.09
C ASP A 115 -2.47 8.76 1.14
N MET A 116 -2.86 7.69 0.43
CA MET A 116 -2.00 6.53 0.21
C MET A 116 -0.67 6.91 -0.45
N ARG A 117 -0.67 7.84 -1.42
CA ARG A 117 0.59 8.30 -2.06
C ARG A 117 1.46 9.05 -1.07
N GLU A 118 0.89 9.96 -0.29
CA GLU A 118 1.61 10.71 0.74
C GLU A 118 2.25 9.76 1.76
N ILE A 119 1.50 8.74 2.21
CA ILE A 119 2.02 7.72 3.14
C ILE A 119 3.13 6.90 2.49
N VAL A 120 2.97 6.46 1.23
CA VAL A 120 3.99 5.69 0.49
C VAL A 120 5.27 6.51 0.31
N HIS A 121 5.17 7.80 0.00
CA HIS A 121 6.33 8.67 -0.16
C HIS A 121 7.02 8.97 1.17
N ALA A 122 6.27 9.00 2.28
CA ALA A 122 6.84 9.07 3.62
C ALA A 122 7.53 7.76 4.03
N LEU A 123 7.02 6.60 3.59
CA LEU A 123 7.59 5.28 3.85
C LEU A 123 8.93 5.07 3.14
N ALA A 124 9.06 5.57 1.90
CA ALA A 124 10.25 5.42 1.07
C ALA A 124 10.60 6.77 0.41
N PRO A 125 11.21 7.72 1.16
CA PRO A 125 11.52 9.04 0.64
C PRO A 125 12.61 8.96 -0.45
N ARG A 126 12.19 8.94 -1.71
CA ARG A 126 13.07 8.85 -2.89
C ARG A 126 12.92 10.08 -3.78
N ARG A 127 13.97 10.37 -4.58
CA ARG A 127 13.96 11.51 -5.52
C ARG A 127 12.87 11.38 -6.59
N LYS A 128 12.61 10.15 -7.06
CA LYS A 128 11.52 9.84 -7.98
C LYS A 128 10.36 9.27 -7.17
N PRO A 129 9.22 9.97 -7.06
CA PRO A 129 8.07 9.45 -6.33
C PRO A 129 7.45 8.28 -7.11
N ALA A 130 7.41 7.11 -6.49
CA ALA A 130 6.81 5.91 -7.05
C ALA A 130 6.40 4.95 -5.93
N LEU A 131 5.63 3.92 -6.27
CA LEU A 131 5.42 2.78 -5.40
C LEU A 131 6.56 1.78 -5.65
N TYR A 132 7.36 1.51 -4.63
CA TYR A 132 8.49 0.58 -4.70
C TYR A 132 8.15 -0.78 -4.11
N VAL A 133 8.79 -1.84 -4.61
CA VAL A 133 8.56 -3.22 -4.15
C VAL A 133 8.85 -3.37 -2.66
N GLU A 134 9.92 -2.76 -2.15
CA GLU A 134 10.20 -2.72 -0.70
C GLU A 134 9.06 -2.10 0.11
N THR A 135 8.39 -1.09 -0.43
CA THR A 135 7.27 -0.44 0.25
C THR A 135 6.05 -1.37 0.28
N CYS A 136 5.82 -2.13 -0.79
CA CYS A 136 4.77 -3.16 -0.80
C CYS A 136 5.04 -4.28 0.21
N VAL A 137 6.30 -4.67 0.39
CA VAL A 137 6.73 -5.60 1.45
C VAL A 137 6.34 -5.07 2.83
N ASP A 138 6.64 -3.79 3.10
CA ASP A 138 6.31 -3.16 4.39
C ASP A 138 4.79 -3.06 4.62
N ILE A 139 4.03 -2.63 3.60
CA ILE A 139 2.57 -2.45 3.64
C ILE A 139 1.87 -3.80 3.89
N LEU A 140 2.20 -4.80 3.09
CA LEU A 140 1.53 -6.10 3.13
C LEU A 140 2.06 -7.00 4.25
N GLY A 141 3.20 -6.65 4.86
CA GLY A 141 3.84 -7.46 5.89
C GLY A 141 4.29 -8.83 5.37
N LEU A 142 4.64 -8.90 4.09
CA LEU A 142 5.04 -10.14 3.41
C LEU A 142 6.56 -10.24 3.28
N PRO A 143 7.15 -11.45 3.26
CA PRO A 143 8.57 -11.61 3.02
C PRO A 143 9.02 -11.03 1.67
N ALA A 144 10.18 -10.37 1.65
CA ALA A 144 10.78 -9.84 0.43
C ALA A 144 10.93 -10.88 -0.71
N PRO A 145 11.38 -12.14 -0.45
CA PRO A 145 11.49 -13.15 -1.51
C PRO A 145 10.15 -13.45 -2.20
N ASP A 146 9.06 -13.48 -1.43
CA ASP A 146 7.72 -13.75 -1.96
C ASP A 146 7.25 -12.63 -2.87
N MET A 147 7.52 -11.38 -2.49
CA MET A 147 7.22 -10.22 -3.32
C MET A 147 8.04 -10.20 -4.61
N LEU A 148 9.34 -10.52 -4.52
CA LEU A 148 10.21 -10.62 -5.69
C LEU A 148 9.77 -11.73 -6.65
N ALA A 149 9.29 -12.86 -6.12
CA ALA A 149 8.70 -13.92 -6.94
C ALA A 149 7.42 -13.45 -7.65
N ALA A 150 6.56 -12.70 -6.96
CA ALA A 150 5.32 -12.16 -7.52
C ALA A 150 5.56 -11.16 -8.67
N ILE A 151 6.70 -10.47 -8.68
CA ILE A 151 7.11 -9.55 -9.75
C ILE A 151 8.22 -10.10 -10.65
N ALA A 152 8.59 -11.37 -10.52
CA ALA A 152 9.63 -11.96 -11.35
C ALA A 152 9.20 -11.96 -12.83
N PRO A 153 10.15 -11.91 -13.79
CA PRO A 153 9.85 -12.18 -15.19
C PRO A 153 9.08 -13.51 -15.33
N GLY A 154 7.96 -13.48 -16.07
CA GLY A 154 7.10 -14.67 -16.26
C GLY A 154 6.05 -14.91 -15.16
N SER A 155 6.10 -14.19 -14.03
CA SER A 155 5.03 -14.19 -13.03
C SER A 155 3.66 -13.85 -13.66
N PRO A 156 2.53 -14.31 -13.09
CA PRO A 156 1.20 -13.96 -13.59
C PRO A 156 0.99 -12.45 -13.75
N LEU A 157 1.53 -11.63 -12.84
CA LEU A 157 1.40 -10.18 -12.92
C LEU A 157 2.13 -9.58 -14.13
N ARG A 158 3.38 -10.01 -14.40
CA ARG A 158 4.16 -9.48 -15.53
C ARG A 158 3.74 -10.10 -16.86
N ARG A 159 3.50 -11.42 -16.89
CA ARG A 159 3.07 -12.14 -18.10
C ARG A 159 1.75 -11.58 -18.64
N ASN A 160 0.78 -11.33 -17.77
CA ASN A 160 -0.51 -10.79 -18.14
C ASN A 160 -0.54 -9.25 -18.21
N ARG A 161 0.61 -8.59 -18.03
CA ARG A 161 0.75 -7.12 -18.03
C ARG A 161 -0.23 -6.43 -17.07
N VAL A 162 -0.43 -7.02 -15.90
CA VAL A 162 -1.28 -6.44 -14.83
C VAL A 162 -0.57 -5.26 -14.20
N VAL A 163 0.73 -5.40 -14.00
CA VAL A 163 1.61 -4.36 -13.47
C VAL A 163 2.69 -4.00 -14.48
N VAL A 164 3.11 -2.75 -14.43
CA VAL A 164 4.33 -2.26 -15.07
C VAL A 164 5.41 -2.21 -14.00
N THR A 165 6.57 -2.79 -14.31
CA THR A 165 7.75 -2.81 -13.43
C THR A 165 8.88 -2.02 -14.07
N GLY A 166 9.41 -1.00 -13.39
CA GLY A 166 10.60 -0.27 -13.82
C GLY A 166 11.79 -0.62 -12.92
N GLY A 167 12.89 -1.09 -13.51
CA GLY A 167 14.03 -1.61 -12.75
C GLY A 167 13.80 -3.03 -12.22
N ASP A 168 14.64 -3.44 -11.26
CA ASP A 168 14.69 -4.81 -10.73
C ASP A 168 14.86 -4.81 -9.20
N GLY A 169 14.59 -5.97 -8.59
CA GLY A 169 14.77 -6.17 -7.15
C GLY A 169 13.77 -5.37 -6.30
N LEU A 170 14.16 -5.10 -5.06
CA LEU A 170 13.33 -4.36 -4.09
C LEU A 170 13.18 -2.87 -4.43
N GLU A 171 14.10 -2.34 -5.23
CA GLU A 171 14.09 -0.95 -5.71
C GLU A 171 13.26 -0.77 -6.98
N ALA A 172 12.68 -1.84 -7.53
CA ALA A 172 11.83 -1.72 -8.70
C ALA A 172 10.59 -0.88 -8.38
N GLU A 173 10.25 0.03 -9.28
CA GLU A 173 8.98 0.74 -9.24
C GLU A 173 7.88 -0.14 -9.84
N VAL A 174 6.71 -0.13 -9.22
CA VAL A 174 5.55 -0.90 -9.65
C VAL A 174 4.35 0.02 -9.80
N SER A 175 3.58 -0.16 -10.86
CA SER A 175 2.28 0.51 -11.04
C SER A 175 1.31 -0.42 -11.73
N LEU A 176 0.00 -0.20 -11.54
CA LEU A 176 -0.99 -0.89 -12.35
C LEU A 176 -0.86 -0.45 -13.81
N HIS A 177 -0.99 -1.42 -14.72
CA HIS A 177 -1.08 -1.10 -16.13
C HIS A 177 -2.34 -0.25 -16.40
N PRO A 178 -2.25 0.85 -17.19
CA PRO A 178 -3.38 1.76 -17.41
C PRO A 178 -4.65 1.07 -17.92
N ALA A 179 -4.51 0.08 -18.81
CA ALA A 179 -5.64 -0.70 -19.31
C ALA A 179 -6.34 -1.53 -18.22
N VAL A 180 -5.59 -2.05 -17.23
CA VAL A 180 -6.16 -2.77 -16.10
C VAL A 180 -6.86 -1.81 -15.15
N LEU A 181 -6.25 -0.65 -14.89
CA LEU A 181 -6.88 0.39 -14.08
C LEU A 181 -8.21 0.84 -14.69
N ALA A 182 -8.24 1.16 -15.98
CA ALA A 182 -9.46 1.53 -16.70
C ALA A 182 -10.53 0.44 -16.59
N TRP A 183 -10.17 -0.83 -16.82
CA TRP A 183 -11.11 -1.93 -16.73
C TRP A 183 -11.69 -2.13 -15.31
N LEU A 184 -10.88 -1.94 -14.26
CA LEU A 184 -11.35 -2.03 -12.88
C LEU A 184 -12.36 -0.93 -12.55
N LEU A 185 -12.15 0.29 -13.05
CA LEU A 185 -12.99 1.46 -12.80
C LEU A 185 -14.27 1.48 -13.65
N GLY A 186 -14.27 0.88 -14.84
CA GLY A 186 -15.42 0.83 -15.75
C GLY A 186 -15.44 1.94 -16.75
#